data_AF-A0AAP4Q010-F1
#
_entry.id   AF-A0AAP4Q010-F1
#
_cell.length_a   1.000
_cell.length_b   1.000
_cell.length_c   1.000
_cell.angle_alpha   90.00
_cell.angle_beta   90.00
_cell.angle_gamma   90.00
#
_symmetry.space_group_name_H-M   'P 1'
#
loop_
_entity.id
_entity.type
_entity.pdbx_description
1 polymer ?
#
loop_
_entity_poly.entity_id
_entity_poly.type
_entity_poly.pdbx_seq_one_letter_code
_entity_poly.pdbx_strand_id
1 'polypeptide(L)'
;MFKKVLLSSVVIGLLNASTTTIIEEKEFDLVQSIIPGTKIEKVKASTLVNGMYEAYFEDGSLMYVIPDKRLLFMGEIYTNTGQSLTQKSIEEYKTSNNIKDPLEESIEKLKVVSSENQKYLKELFENGVLVGKNDKQKYNIVLFKSLTCPYCKKLDEYLKDKNVVISNYLAPTKDSEEYYSSKYNIKDPGTKLKQQLELVNKRIKGFGVPYALIIDKNYNLVDTIHGFDEDKWKKFLNEK
;
A
#
# COMPACT_ATOMS: atom_id res chain seq x y z
N MET A 1 22.03 -39.63 -65.83
CA MET A 1 21.53 -40.51 -64.74
C MET A 1 22.56 -40.49 -63.61
N PHE A 2 22.12 -40.61 -62.35
CA PHE A 2 22.89 -40.55 -61.07
C PHE A 2 22.83 -39.24 -60.27
N LYS A 3 21.67 -39.12 -59.60
CA LYS A 3 21.43 -38.85 -58.16
C LYS A 3 22.29 -37.82 -57.42
N LYS A 4 21.63 -36.69 -57.12
CA LYS A 4 21.82 -35.90 -55.89
C LYS A 4 21.47 -36.76 -54.67
N VAL A 5 22.27 -36.69 -53.59
CA VAL A 5 21.78 -36.87 -52.21
C VAL A 5 22.46 -35.84 -51.30
N LEU A 6 21.61 -35.10 -50.60
CA LEU A 6 21.87 -34.10 -49.59
C LEU A 6 22.01 -34.71 -48.18
N LEU A 7 22.67 -33.94 -47.31
CA LEU A 7 22.38 -33.70 -45.87
C LEU A 7 22.37 -34.87 -44.88
N SER A 8 23.16 -34.71 -43.81
CA SER A 8 22.61 -34.63 -42.45
C SER A 8 23.59 -33.97 -41.46
N SER A 9 23.63 -32.64 -41.47
CA SER A 9 24.05 -31.89 -40.29
C SER A 9 22.88 -31.88 -39.30
N VAL A 10 22.96 -32.71 -38.26
CA VAL A 10 22.00 -32.74 -37.16
C VAL A 10 22.06 -31.42 -36.42
N VAL A 11 20.92 -30.73 -36.37
CA VAL A 11 20.70 -29.53 -35.57
C VAL A 11 20.53 -29.96 -34.11
N ILE A 12 21.52 -29.65 -33.28
CA ILE A 12 21.38 -29.66 -31.82
C ILE A 12 20.90 -28.27 -31.43
N GLY A 13 19.62 -28.15 -31.10
CA GLY A 13 19.07 -26.92 -30.57
C GLY A 13 17.57 -27.04 -30.42
N LEU A 14 17.12 -27.26 -29.18
CA LEU A 14 15.79 -26.97 -28.59
C LEU A 14 15.54 -27.92 -27.40
N LEU A 15 16.17 -27.68 -26.23
CA LEU A 15 15.80 -28.40 -24.99
C LEU A 15 15.77 -27.53 -23.70
N ASN A 16 16.08 -26.24 -23.76
CA ASN A 16 16.27 -25.46 -22.51
C ASN A 16 14.97 -24.97 -21.85
N ALA A 17 13.85 -24.82 -22.58
CA ALA A 17 12.62 -24.27 -22.02
C ALA A 17 11.91 -25.23 -21.05
N SER A 18 11.88 -26.53 -21.36
CA SER A 18 11.14 -27.54 -20.59
C SER A 18 11.79 -27.89 -19.25
N THR A 19 13.08 -27.61 -19.07
CA THR A 19 13.81 -27.95 -17.84
C THR A 19 13.58 -26.93 -16.73
N THR A 20 13.39 -25.65 -17.08
CA THR A 20 13.19 -24.56 -16.11
C THR A 20 11.84 -24.70 -15.42
N THR A 21 10.78 -25.01 -16.17
CA THR A 21 9.42 -25.21 -15.63
C THR A 21 9.34 -26.38 -14.65
N ILE A 22 10.04 -27.49 -14.94
CA ILE A 22 10.06 -28.67 -14.05
C ILE A 22 10.77 -28.35 -12.72
N ILE A 23 11.80 -27.50 -12.75
CA ILE A 23 12.51 -27.09 -11.54
C ILE A 23 11.61 -26.19 -10.69
N GLU A 24 10.96 -25.18 -11.30
CA GLU A 24 10.05 -24.27 -10.61
C GLU A 24 8.86 -25.00 -9.96
N GLU A 25 8.24 -25.96 -10.65
CA GLU A 25 7.16 -26.79 -10.09
C GLU A 25 7.62 -27.60 -8.88
N LYS A 26 8.81 -28.21 -8.95
CA LYS A 26 9.38 -28.98 -7.82
C LYS A 26 9.70 -28.11 -6.61
N GLU A 27 10.23 -26.90 -6.83
CA GLU A 27 10.50 -25.95 -5.76
C GLU A 27 9.20 -25.48 -5.10
N PHE A 28 8.17 -25.21 -5.90
CA PHE A 28 6.85 -24.86 -5.42
C PHE A 28 6.24 -25.97 -4.56
N ASP A 29 6.20 -27.20 -5.07
CA ASP A 29 5.65 -28.36 -4.35
C ASP A 29 6.40 -28.63 -3.04
N LEU A 30 7.74 -28.49 -3.06
CA LEU A 30 8.57 -28.65 -1.88
C LEU A 30 8.17 -27.64 -0.80
N VAL A 31 8.08 -26.36 -1.13
CA VAL A 31 7.67 -25.31 -0.18
C VAL A 31 6.22 -25.52 0.28
N GLN A 32 5.29 -25.82 -0.63
CA GLN A 32 3.87 -26.04 -0.31
C GLN A 32 3.66 -27.23 0.64
N SER A 33 4.52 -28.25 0.58
CA SER A 33 4.49 -29.39 1.50
C SER A 33 4.82 -29.01 2.96
N ILE A 34 5.57 -27.93 3.17
CA ILE A 34 5.96 -27.44 4.51
C ILE A 34 4.85 -26.57 5.12
N ILE A 35 4.14 -25.81 4.29
CA ILE A 35 3.05 -24.91 4.70
C ILE A 35 1.72 -25.29 4.05
N PRO A 36 1.18 -26.48 4.36
CA PRO A 36 -0.08 -26.94 3.80
C PRO A 36 -1.22 -26.01 4.20
N GLY A 37 -2.10 -25.69 3.25
CA GLY A 37 -3.26 -24.81 3.47
C GLY A 37 -2.98 -23.31 3.34
N THR A 38 -1.72 -22.92 3.13
CA THR A 38 -1.37 -21.53 2.78
C THR A 38 -1.38 -21.36 1.26
N LYS A 39 -2.10 -20.35 0.76
CA LYS A 39 -2.13 -20.01 -0.68
C LYS A 39 -0.89 -19.20 -1.03
N ILE A 40 0.04 -19.79 -1.79
CA ILE A 40 1.26 -19.16 -2.29
C ILE A 40 1.09 -18.94 -3.79
N GLU A 41 1.48 -17.76 -4.30
CA GLU A 41 1.41 -17.46 -5.73
C GLU A 41 2.70 -17.84 -6.46
N LYS A 42 3.86 -17.63 -5.81
CA LYS A 42 5.16 -17.94 -6.42
C LYS A 42 6.18 -18.35 -5.38
N VAL A 43 7.07 -19.26 -5.78
CA VAL A 43 8.27 -19.62 -5.03
C VAL A 43 9.50 -19.27 -5.85
N LYS A 44 10.53 -18.76 -5.19
CA LYS A 44 11.83 -18.45 -5.79
C LYS A 44 12.93 -18.86 -4.82
N ALA A 45 13.98 -19.51 -5.31
CA ALA A 45 15.18 -19.73 -4.51
C ALA A 45 15.76 -18.39 -4.02
N SER A 46 15.98 -18.27 -2.72
CA SER A 46 16.56 -17.06 -2.13
C SER A 46 18.04 -16.97 -2.46
N THR A 47 18.49 -15.78 -2.82
CA THR A 47 19.93 -15.50 -3.01
C THR A 47 20.65 -15.21 -1.69
N LEU A 48 19.92 -15.16 -0.57
CA LEU A 48 20.43 -14.76 0.74
C LEU A 48 21.08 -15.91 1.50
N VAL A 49 20.44 -17.07 1.51
CA VAL A 49 20.88 -18.28 2.24
C VAL A 49 20.62 -19.49 1.36
N ASN A 50 21.64 -20.35 1.18
CA ASN A 50 21.48 -21.57 0.40
C ASN A 50 20.43 -22.50 1.04
N GLY A 51 19.53 -23.04 0.21
CA GLY A 51 18.39 -23.87 0.65
C GLY A 51 17.21 -23.08 1.23
N MET A 52 17.28 -21.74 1.25
CA MET A 52 16.16 -20.88 1.60
C MET A 52 15.40 -20.46 0.35
N TYR A 53 14.08 -20.37 0.48
CA TYR A 53 13.16 -19.94 -0.56
C TYR A 53 12.37 -18.72 -0.12
N GLU A 54 12.04 -17.85 -1.07
CA GLU A 54 11.10 -16.75 -0.97
C GLU A 54 9.74 -17.25 -1.48
N ALA A 55 8.75 -17.36 -0.59
CA ALA A 55 7.37 -17.71 -0.91
C ALA A 55 6.53 -16.43 -0.94
N TYR A 56 6.05 -16.05 -2.12
CA TYR A 56 5.29 -14.83 -2.36
C TYR A 56 3.78 -15.09 -2.33
N PHE A 57 3.06 -14.18 -1.69
CA PHE A 57 1.60 -14.16 -1.62
C PHE A 57 1.00 -13.28 -2.72
N GLU A 58 -0.33 -13.30 -2.82
CA GLU A 58 -1.12 -12.55 -3.82
C GLU A 58 -0.93 -11.03 -3.73
N ASP A 59 -0.76 -10.50 -2.52
CA ASP A 59 -0.50 -9.07 -2.29
C ASP A 59 0.98 -8.67 -2.49
N GLY A 60 1.83 -9.62 -2.90
CA GLY A 60 3.26 -9.44 -3.08
C GLY A 60 4.07 -9.43 -1.78
N SER A 61 3.46 -9.65 -0.62
CA SER A 61 4.22 -9.94 0.60
C SER A 61 4.95 -11.29 0.46
N LEU A 62 5.98 -11.52 1.28
CA LEU A 62 6.76 -12.76 1.22
C LEU A 62 7.02 -13.37 2.60
N MET A 63 7.23 -14.69 2.61
CA MET A 63 7.71 -15.47 3.73
C MET A 63 8.96 -16.24 3.29
N TYR A 64 9.94 -16.42 4.19
CA TYR A 64 11.09 -17.27 3.90
C TYR A 64 10.88 -18.69 4.43
N VAL A 65 11.26 -19.68 3.63
CA VAL A 65 11.10 -21.10 3.96
C VAL A 65 12.43 -21.83 3.74
N ILE A 66 12.85 -22.64 4.71
CA ILE A 66 13.99 -23.57 4.57
C ILE A 66 13.42 -25.00 4.66
N PRO A 67 13.12 -25.66 3.53
CA PRO A 67 12.35 -26.90 3.53
C PRO A 67 13.02 -28.08 4.23
N ASP A 68 14.34 -28.26 4.06
CA ASP A 68 15.08 -29.38 4.66
C ASP A 68 15.12 -29.30 6.20
N LYS A 69 15.02 -28.08 6.74
CA LYS A 69 14.92 -27.82 8.19
C LYS A 69 13.49 -27.64 8.68
N ARG A 70 12.50 -27.59 7.79
CA ARG A 70 11.10 -27.26 8.10
C ARG A 70 10.97 -25.94 8.90
N LEU A 71 11.77 -24.93 8.54
CA LEU A 71 11.75 -23.63 9.20
C LEU A 71 11.04 -22.58 8.34
N LEU A 72 10.30 -21.70 9.02
CA LEU A 72 9.57 -20.58 8.43
C LEU A 72 10.03 -19.30 9.14
N PHE A 73 10.31 -18.26 8.36
CA PHE A 73 10.67 -16.95 8.89
C PHE A 73 9.68 -15.90 8.37
N MET A 74 9.04 -15.22 9.31
CA MET A 74 8.18 -14.08 9.08
C MET A 74 8.87 -12.84 9.62
N GLY A 75 9.21 -11.90 8.75
CA GLY A 75 9.90 -10.68 9.13
C GLY A 75 10.87 -10.20 8.06
N GLU A 76 11.73 -9.27 8.47
CA GLU A 76 12.65 -8.55 7.60
C GLU A 76 14.08 -9.05 7.76
N ILE A 77 14.79 -9.21 6.65
CA ILE A 77 16.23 -9.46 6.61
C ILE A 77 16.92 -8.17 6.20
N TYR A 78 17.82 -7.69 7.07
CA TYR A 78 18.62 -6.49 6.83
C TYR A 78 20.09 -6.84 6.61
N THR A 79 20.78 -6.02 5.82
CA THR A 79 22.24 -5.93 5.88
C THR A 79 22.67 -5.30 7.22
N ASN A 80 23.94 -5.46 7.60
CA ASN A 80 24.51 -4.76 8.76
C ASN A 80 24.54 -3.22 8.59
N THR A 81 24.31 -2.71 7.38
CA THR A 81 24.17 -1.28 7.08
C THR A 81 22.73 -0.78 7.16
N GLY A 82 21.76 -1.63 7.52
CA GLY A 82 20.35 -1.26 7.68
C GLY A 82 19.54 -1.24 6.38
N GLN A 83 20.06 -1.80 5.28
CA GLN A 83 19.29 -1.97 4.04
C GLN A 83 18.40 -3.21 4.16
N SER A 84 17.08 -3.07 3.96
CA SER A 84 16.19 -4.24 3.91
C SER A 84 16.35 -4.98 2.58
N LEU A 85 16.75 -6.24 2.68
CA LEU A 85 16.80 -7.17 1.55
C LEU A 85 15.42 -7.74 1.26
N THR A 86 14.57 -7.88 2.29
CA THR A 86 13.18 -8.31 2.15
C THR A 86 12.36 -7.32 1.34
N GLN A 87 12.43 -6.03 1.67
CA GLN A 87 11.74 -4.99 0.91
C GLN A 87 12.23 -4.94 -0.54
N LYS A 88 13.53 -5.10 -0.77
CA LYS A 88 14.08 -5.18 -2.12
C LYS A 88 13.48 -6.35 -2.90
N SER A 89 13.42 -7.56 -2.33
CA SER A 89 12.80 -8.74 -2.96
C SER A 89 11.30 -8.52 -3.24
N ILE A 90 10.56 -7.92 -2.29
CA ILE A 90 9.14 -7.57 -2.47
C ILE A 90 8.97 -6.58 -3.63
N GLU A 91 9.76 -5.52 -3.69
CA GLU A 91 9.70 -4.50 -4.74
C GLU A 91 10.02 -5.09 -6.12
N GLU A 92 11.08 -5.91 -6.22
CA GLU A 92 11.45 -6.61 -7.45
C GLU A 92 10.33 -7.54 -7.92
N TYR A 93 9.72 -8.31 -7.01
CA TYR A 93 8.61 -9.20 -7.32
C TYR A 93 7.37 -8.43 -7.77
N LYS A 94 6.97 -7.39 -7.03
CA LYS A 94 5.82 -6.56 -7.38
C LYS A 94 6.00 -5.91 -8.74
N THR A 95 7.17 -5.35 -9.01
CA THR A 95 7.51 -4.74 -10.31
C THR A 95 7.44 -5.75 -11.44
N SER A 96 8.07 -6.92 -11.27
CA SER A 96 8.14 -7.94 -12.32
C SER A 96 6.77 -8.56 -12.66
N ASN A 97 5.84 -8.54 -11.71
CA ASN A 97 4.50 -9.13 -11.87
C ASN A 97 3.40 -8.06 -12.03
N ASN A 98 3.75 -6.78 -12.21
CA ASN A 98 2.80 -5.66 -12.28
C ASN A 98 1.82 -5.60 -11.10
N ILE A 99 2.25 -6.03 -9.92
CA ILE A 99 1.46 -5.92 -8.68
C ILE A 99 1.62 -4.49 -8.18
N LYS A 100 0.57 -3.68 -8.37
CA LYS A 100 0.55 -2.30 -7.88
C LYS A 100 0.29 -2.27 -6.39
N ASP A 101 0.90 -1.31 -5.70
CA ASP A 101 0.53 -1.03 -4.32
C ASP A 101 -0.96 -0.60 -4.26
N PRO A 102 -1.77 -1.18 -3.35
CA PRO A 102 -3.20 -0.88 -3.30
C PRO A 102 -3.52 0.61 -3.07
N LEU A 103 -2.66 1.33 -2.34
CA LEU A 103 -2.81 2.76 -2.15
C LEU A 103 -2.45 3.51 -3.42
N GLU A 104 -1.31 3.20 -4.04
CA GLU A 104 -0.92 3.81 -5.30
C GLU A 104 -2.01 3.65 -6.37
N GLU A 105 -2.53 2.44 -6.54
CA GLU A 105 -3.62 2.16 -7.49
C GLU A 105 -4.89 2.97 -7.16
N SER A 106 -5.24 3.06 -5.87
CA SER A 106 -6.37 3.87 -5.40
C SER A 106 -6.21 5.35 -5.77
N ILE A 107 -5.01 5.90 -5.57
CA ILE A 107 -4.71 7.31 -5.82
C ILE A 107 -4.60 7.61 -7.32
N GLU A 108 -4.00 6.74 -8.12
CA GLU A 108 -3.97 6.88 -9.59
C GLU A 108 -5.40 6.99 -10.15
N LYS A 109 -6.29 6.09 -9.71
CA LYS A 109 -7.71 6.11 -10.12
C LYS A 109 -8.43 7.40 -9.67
N LEU A 110 -8.14 7.90 -8.47
CA LEU A 110 -8.75 9.12 -7.92
C LEU A 110 -8.21 10.41 -8.55
N LYS A 111 -6.98 10.42 -9.08
CA LYS A 111 -6.39 11.56 -9.79
C LYS A 111 -7.04 11.83 -11.14
N VAL A 112 -7.73 10.85 -11.72
CA VAL A 112 -8.49 11.04 -12.96
C VAL A 112 -9.62 12.04 -12.72
N VAL A 113 -9.61 13.16 -13.44
CA VAL A 113 -10.66 14.17 -13.38
C VAL A 113 -11.93 13.60 -14.00
N SER A 114 -12.92 13.28 -13.16
CA SER A 114 -14.21 12.75 -13.57
C SER A 114 -15.31 13.21 -12.61
N SER A 115 -16.56 13.29 -13.08
CA SER A 115 -17.71 13.65 -12.25
C SER A 115 -17.93 12.67 -11.09
N GLU A 116 -17.62 11.39 -11.30
CA GLU A 116 -17.69 10.35 -10.28
C GLU A 116 -16.67 10.56 -9.17
N ASN A 117 -15.41 10.84 -9.52
CA ASN A 117 -14.35 11.11 -8.55
C ASN A 117 -14.60 12.43 -7.82
N GLN A 118 -15.06 13.48 -8.52
CA GLN A 118 -15.42 14.75 -7.91
C GLN A 118 -16.55 14.58 -6.89
N LYS A 119 -17.59 13.79 -7.23
CA LYS A 119 -18.68 13.47 -6.29
C LYS A 119 -18.16 12.71 -5.07
N TYR A 120 -17.31 11.71 -5.27
CA TYR A 120 -16.72 10.94 -4.18
C TYR A 120 -15.85 11.81 -3.26
N LEU A 121 -14.95 12.63 -3.81
CA LEU A 121 -14.06 13.51 -3.06
C LEU A 121 -14.83 14.61 -2.32
N LYS A 122 -15.93 15.10 -2.89
CA LYS A 122 -16.88 15.97 -2.20
C LYS A 122 -17.54 15.28 -1.02
N GLU A 123 -18.11 14.09 -1.24
CA GLU A 123 -18.73 13.30 -0.19
C GLU A 123 -17.73 13.00 0.94
N LEU A 124 -16.49 12.66 0.59
CA LEU A 124 -15.41 12.40 1.53
C LEU A 124 -15.03 13.65 2.33
N PHE A 125 -14.95 14.83 1.70
CA PHE A 125 -14.69 16.06 2.44
C PHE A 125 -15.86 16.45 3.36
N GLU A 126 -17.10 16.33 2.90
CA GLU A 126 -18.29 16.73 3.66
C GLU A 126 -18.62 15.76 4.82
N ASN A 127 -18.19 14.51 4.74
CA ASN A 127 -18.43 13.52 5.79
C ASN A 127 -17.34 13.44 6.87
N GLY A 128 -16.23 14.16 6.75
CA GLY A 128 -15.29 14.28 7.87
C GLY A 128 -15.80 15.19 8.98
N VAL A 129 -15.11 15.18 10.11
CA VAL A 129 -15.34 16.13 11.19
C VAL A 129 -14.49 17.38 10.90
N LEU A 130 -15.14 18.49 10.54
CA LEU A 130 -14.45 19.74 10.24
C LEU A 130 -13.83 20.34 11.51
N VAL A 131 -12.54 20.63 11.47
CA VAL A 131 -11.75 21.22 12.56
C VAL A 131 -11.03 22.45 12.04
N GLY A 132 -11.04 23.52 12.84
CA GLY A 132 -10.45 24.81 12.49
C GLY A 132 -11.40 25.71 11.69
N LYS A 133 -10.92 26.89 11.28
CA LYS A 133 -11.68 27.90 10.51
C LYS A 133 -10.72 28.64 9.59
N ASN A 134 -11.05 28.72 8.30
CA ASN A 134 -10.33 29.49 7.28
C ASN A 134 -11.17 29.60 6.00
N ASP A 135 -11.85 30.73 5.83
CA ASP A 135 -12.74 30.97 4.68
C ASP A 135 -11.96 31.21 3.37
N LYS A 136 -10.67 31.52 3.46
CA LYS A 136 -9.78 31.79 2.32
C LYS A 136 -8.93 30.58 1.95
N GLN A 137 -9.16 29.43 2.57
CA GLN A 137 -8.36 28.23 2.31
C GLN A 137 -8.53 27.78 0.86
N LYS A 138 -7.40 27.64 0.15
CA LYS A 138 -7.36 27.28 -1.27
C LYS A 138 -7.78 25.83 -1.54
N TYR A 139 -7.45 24.92 -0.63
CA TYR A 139 -7.68 23.49 -0.79
C TYR A 139 -8.70 22.96 0.20
N ASN A 140 -9.43 21.92 -0.17
CA ASN A 140 -10.19 21.09 0.77
C ASN A 140 -9.25 19.98 1.23
N ILE A 141 -9.05 19.85 2.54
CA ILE A 141 -8.08 18.90 3.11
C ILE A 141 -8.85 17.82 3.86
N VAL A 142 -8.66 16.56 3.46
CA VAL A 142 -9.14 15.38 4.21
C VAL A 142 -7.94 14.75 4.90
N LEU A 143 -8.03 14.54 6.21
CA LEU A 143 -6.95 13.96 7.02
C LEU A 143 -7.43 12.70 7.73
N PHE A 144 -6.76 11.59 7.46
CA PHE A 144 -6.90 10.33 8.17
C PHE A 144 -5.85 10.23 9.25
N LYS A 145 -6.26 9.99 10.49
CA LYS A 145 -5.34 9.88 11.63
C LYS A 145 -5.81 8.87 12.68
N SER A 146 -4.92 8.56 13.62
CA SER A 146 -5.22 7.77 14.81
C SER A 146 -4.72 8.52 16.05
N LEU A 147 -5.49 8.46 17.15
CA LEU A 147 -5.13 9.07 18.42
C LEU A 147 -3.88 8.44 19.04
N THR A 148 -3.56 7.19 18.69
CA THR A 148 -2.41 6.46 19.21
C THR A 148 -1.15 6.61 18.36
N CYS A 149 -1.24 7.18 17.15
CA CYS A 149 -0.10 7.30 16.24
C CYS A 149 0.82 8.48 16.62
N PRO A 150 2.12 8.26 16.90
CA PRO A 150 3.06 9.34 17.26
C PRO A 150 3.19 10.44 16.20
N TYR A 151 3.24 10.07 14.92
CA TYR A 151 3.31 11.05 13.83
C TYR A 151 2.00 11.83 13.65
N CYS A 152 0.85 11.24 13.98
CA CYS A 152 -0.42 11.96 14.01
C CYS A 152 -0.40 13.04 15.11
N LYS A 153 0.14 12.73 16.30
CA LYS A 153 0.29 13.72 17.38
C LYS A 153 1.20 14.87 16.99
N LYS A 154 2.36 14.55 16.38
CA LYS A 154 3.29 15.57 15.84
C LYS A 154 2.61 16.47 14.80
N LEU A 155 1.82 15.87 13.92
CA LEU A 155 1.05 16.63 12.93
C LEU A 155 -0.02 17.52 13.59
N ASP A 156 -0.76 17.02 14.58
CA ASP A 156 -1.75 17.80 15.31
C ASP A 156 -1.11 19.00 16.03
N GLU A 157 0.07 18.81 16.64
CA GLU A 157 0.85 19.89 17.25
C GLU A 157 1.31 20.93 16.23
N TYR A 158 1.74 20.51 15.04
CA TYR A 158 2.13 21.41 13.96
C TYR A 158 0.95 22.24 13.43
N LEU A 159 -0.22 21.63 13.31
CA LEU A 159 -1.41 22.25 12.73
C LEU A 159 -2.19 23.13 13.72
N LYS A 160 -1.98 22.99 15.03
CA LYS A 160 -2.80 23.66 16.07
C LYS A 160 -2.84 25.19 15.94
N ASP A 161 -1.73 25.80 15.51
CA ASP A 161 -1.58 27.26 15.39
C ASP A 161 -1.74 27.74 13.94
N LYS A 162 -2.10 26.84 13.02
CA LYS A 162 -2.24 27.16 11.61
C LYS A 162 -3.69 27.58 11.32
N ASN A 163 -3.82 28.58 10.46
CA ASN A 163 -5.12 29.00 9.94
C ASN A 163 -5.60 27.99 8.88
N VAL A 164 -6.14 26.86 9.30
CA VAL A 164 -6.53 25.75 8.42
C VAL A 164 -7.87 25.14 8.84
N VAL A 165 -8.63 24.67 7.86
CA VAL A 165 -9.81 23.80 8.03
C VAL A 165 -9.47 22.42 7.51
N ILE A 166 -9.67 21.41 8.35
CA ILE A 166 -9.40 20.01 8.02
C ILE A 166 -10.63 19.17 8.26
N SER A 167 -10.97 18.34 7.28
CA SER A 167 -11.98 17.31 7.39
C SER A 167 -11.35 16.04 7.96
N ASN A 168 -11.55 15.81 9.26
CA ASN A 168 -10.88 14.74 10.00
C ASN A 168 -11.64 13.41 9.96
N TYR A 169 -10.85 12.36 9.82
CA TYR A 169 -11.23 10.96 9.90
C TYR A 169 -10.35 10.26 10.93
N LEU A 170 -10.96 9.60 11.90
CA LEU A 170 -10.26 8.83 12.92
C LEU A 170 -10.39 7.33 12.67
N ALA A 171 -9.36 6.58 13.05
CA ALA A 171 -9.44 5.13 13.14
C ALA A 171 -10.60 4.71 14.07
N PRO A 172 -11.40 3.69 13.72
CA PRO A 172 -12.60 3.30 14.47
C PRO A 172 -12.22 2.51 15.73
N THR A 173 -11.87 3.23 16.79
CA THR A 173 -11.54 2.66 18.11
C THR A 173 -12.45 3.28 19.18
N LYS A 174 -12.53 2.63 20.35
CA LYS A 174 -13.27 3.18 21.51
C LYS A 174 -12.75 4.58 21.90
N ASP A 175 -11.44 4.76 21.91
CA ASP A 175 -10.82 6.06 22.19
C ASP A 175 -11.28 7.14 21.20
N SER A 176 -11.44 6.78 19.91
CA SER A 176 -11.96 7.71 18.89
C SER A 176 -13.44 8.03 19.11
N GLU A 177 -14.24 7.07 19.57
CA GLU A 177 -15.64 7.31 19.93
C GLU A 177 -15.76 8.31 21.08
N GLU A 178 -15.01 8.07 22.16
CA GLU A 178 -14.94 8.95 23.32
C GLU A 178 -14.42 10.33 22.95
N TYR A 179 -13.39 10.42 22.10
CA TYR A 179 -12.84 11.68 21.62
C TYR A 179 -13.86 12.46 20.78
N TYR A 180 -14.55 11.83 19.84
CA TYR A 180 -15.59 12.48 19.04
C TYR A 180 -16.78 12.94 19.89
N SER A 181 -17.20 12.14 20.87
CA SER A 181 -18.26 12.53 21.79
C SER A 181 -17.86 13.72 22.65
N SER A 182 -16.69 13.65 23.32
CA SER A 182 -16.24 14.67 24.27
C SER A 182 -15.76 15.97 23.62
N LYS A 183 -15.05 15.88 22.49
CA LYS A 183 -14.43 17.06 21.85
C LYS A 183 -15.39 17.78 20.91
N TYR A 184 -16.23 17.03 20.19
CA TYR A 184 -17.05 17.56 19.10
C TYR A 184 -18.56 17.35 19.32
N ASN A 185 -18.98 16.82 20.48
CA ASN A 185 -20.39 16.59 20.82
C ASN A 185 -21.14 15.74 19.79
N ILE A 186 -20.45 14.77 19.16
CA ILE A 186 -21.08 13.84 18.23
C ILE A 186 -21.93 12.85 19.04
N LYS A 187 -23.25 12.84 18.78
CA LYS A 187 -24.23 12.03 19.53
C LYS A 187 -24.04 10.52 19.35
N ASP A 188 -23.73 10.10 18.13
CA ASP A 188 -23.51 8.70 17.78
C ASP A 188 -22.15 8.57 17.07
N PRO A 189 -21.05 8.58 17.84
CA PRO A 189 -19.71 8.58 17.26
C PRO A 189 -19.36 7.22 16.64
N GLY A 190 -19.91 6.11 17.15
CA GLY A 190 -19.71 4.77 16.57
C GLY A 190 -20.28 4.67 15.16
N THR A 191 -21.52 5.11 14.95
CA THR A 191 -22.11 5.18 13.60
C THR A 191 -21.32 6.13 12.69
N LYS A 192 -20.88 7.28 13.20
CA LYS A 192 -20.07 8.24 12.43
C LYS A 192 -18.75 7.61 11.95
N LEU A 193 -18.02 6.94 12.84
CA LEU A 193 -16.76 6.28 12.52
C LEU A 193 -16.95 5.14 11.52
N LYS A 194 -18.03 4.36 11.67
CA LYS A 194 -18.39 3.31 10.71
C LYS A 194 -18.67 3.87 9.32
N GLN A 195 -19.48 4.92 9.21
CA GLN A 195 -19.76 5.61 7.94
C GLN A 195 -18.49 6.17 7.31
N GLN A 196 -17.61 6.76 8.12
CA GLN A 196 -16.31 7.26 7.68
C GLN A 196 -15.45 6.13 7.10
N LEU A 197 -15.32 5.01 7.82
CA LEU A 197 -14.56 3.84 7.36
C LEU A 197 -15.13 3.27 6.06
N GLU A 198 -16.45 3.07 5.97
CA GLU A 198 -17.11 2.55 4.78
C GLU A 198 -16.89 3.46 3.57
N LEU A 199 -16.98 4.78 3.73
CA LEU A 199 -16.74 5.74 2.66
C LEU A 199 -15.29 5.71 2.17
N VAL A 200 -14.32 5.58 3.06
CA VAL A 200 -12.90 5.47 2.71
C VAL A 200 -12.63 4.17 1.95
N ASN A 201 -13.06 3.04 2.51
CA ASN A 201 -12.80 1.70 1.95
C ASN A 201 -13.46 1.45 0.59
N LYS A 202 -14.43 2.27 0.17
CA LYS A 202 -14.99 2.23 -1.19
C LYS A 202 -13.94 2.45 -2.27
N ARG A 203 -12.95 3.33 -2.06
CA ARG A 203 -11.99 3.72 -3.12
C ARG A 203 -10.54 3.84 -2.68
N ILE A 204 -10.24 3.86 -1.38
CA ILE A 204 -8.88 4.02 -0.87
C ILE A 204 -8.53 2.81 -0.03
N LYS A 205 -7.45 2.11 -0.40
CA LYS A 205 -6.96 0.91 0.29
C LYS A 205 -5.50 1.09 0.72
N GLY A 206 -5.06 0.33 1.72
CA GLY A 206 -3.63 0.11 1.98
C GLY A 206 -2.82 1.32 2.46
N PHE A 207 -3.42 2.30 3.15
CA PHE A 207 -2.67 3.45 3.67
C PHE A 207 -2.42 3.37 5.18
N GLY A 208 -1.24 3.86 5.59
CA GLY A 208 -0.93 4.17 6.99
C GLY A 208 -1.32 5.60 7.36
N VAL A 209 -1.32 5.92 8.66
CA VAL A 209 -1.67 7.26 9.18
C VAL A 209 -0.48 7.98 9.84
N PRO A 210 -0.39 9.33 9.79
CA PRO A 210 -1.35 10.24 9.17
C PRO A 210 -1.28 10.21 7.64
N TYR A 211 -2.42 10.41 6.99
CA TYR A 211 -2.51 10.50 5.54
C TYR A 211 -3.49 11.59 5.14
N ALA A 212 -3.08 12.49 4.23
CA ALA A 212 -3.91 13.58 3.78
C ALA A 212 -4.13 13.57 2.27
N LEU A 213 -5.36 13.91 1.87
CA LEU A 213 -5.71 14.24 0.50
C LEU A 213 -5.84 15.75 0.36
N ILE A 214 -5.17 16.31 -0.65
CA ILE A 214 -5.26 17.72 -1.00
C ILE A 214 -6.16 17.83 -2.22
N ILE A 215 -7.33 18.44 -2.03
CA ILE A 215 -8.39 18.50 -3.02
C ILE A 215 -8.60 19.97 -3.41
N ASP A 216 -8.76 20.28 -4.70
CA ASP A 216 -9.09 21.64 -5.13
C ASP A 216 -10.56 22.00 -4.85
N LYS A 217 -10.96 23.24 -5.18
CA LYS A 217 -12.35 23.69 -4.98
C LYS A 217 -13.36 23.07 -5.94
N ASN A 218 -12.89 22.44 -7.01
CA ASN A 218 -13.71 21.68 -7.96
C ASN A 218 -13.77 20.18 -7.60
N TYR A 219 -13.24 19.81 -6.43
CA TYR A 219 -13.16 18.45 -5.93
C TYR A 219 -12.29 17.50 -6.76
N ASN A 220 -11.23 18.00 -7.39
CA ASN A 220 -10.19 17.15 -7.99
C ASN A 220 -9.07 16.88 -6.98
N LEU A 221 -8.54 15.65 -6.97
CA LEU A 221 -7.38 15.30 -6.16
C LEU A 221 -6.12 15.94 -6.78
N VAL A 222 -5.48 16.82 -6.02
CA VAL A 222 -4.27 17.56 -6.44
C VAL A 222 -3.01 16.83 -6.01
N ASP A 223 -2.96 16.41 -4.76
CA ASP A 223 -1.78 15.79 -4.16
C ASP A 223 -2.15 14.98 -2.92
N THR A 224 -1.20 14.22 -2.41
CA THR A 224 -1.31 13.44 -1.17
C THR A 224 -0.11 13.69 -0.27
N ILE A 225 -0.33 13.67 1.04
CA ILE A 225 0.73 13.79 2.05
C ILE A 225 0.71 12.52 2.89
N HIS A 226 1.81 11.76 2.83
CA HIS A 226 2.01 10.53 3.57
C HIS A 226 2.87 10.82 4.80
N GLY A 227 2.38 10.45 5.99
CA GLY A 227 3.07 10.73 7.23
C GLY A 227 3.14 12.22 7.57
N PHE A 228 4.11 12.56 8.42
CA PHE A 228 4.41 13.95 8.77
C PHE A 228 5.53 14.49 7.87
N ASP A 229 5.15 15.24 6.84
CA ASP A 229 6.05 15.92 5.90
C ASP A 229 5.80 17.43 5.95
N GLU A 230 6.61 18.13 6.74
CA GLU A 230 6.43 19.55 7.02
C GLU A 230 6.52 20.43 5.77
N ASP A 231 7.42 20.11 4.84
CA ASP A 231 7.63 20.90 3.62
C ASP A 231 6.43 20.79 2.68
N LYS A 232 5.85 19.58 2.55
CA LYS A 232 4.58 19.42 1.84
C LYS A 232 3.43 20.17 2.51
N TRP A 233 3.33 20.12 3.83
CA TRP A 233 2.30 20.88 4.54
C TRP A 233 2.44 22.39 4.31
N LYS A 234 3.64 22.97 4.44
CA LYS A 234 3.92 24.39 4.16
C LYS A 234 3.47 24.81 2.76
N LYS A 235 3.75 23.98 1.75
CA LYS A 235 3.34 24.21 0.35
C LYS A 235 1.83 24.43 0.21
N PHE A 236 1.01 23.70 0.98
CA PHE A 236 -0.45 23.72 0.83
C PHE A 236 -1.18 24.62 1.83
N LEU A 237 -0.55 25.00 2.93
CA LEU A 237 -1.14 25.87 3.95
C LEU A 237 -1.04 27.37 3.65
N ASN A 238 -0.47 27.76 2.50
CA ASN A 238 -0.25 29.16 2.11
C ASN A 238 0.48 29.97 3.18
N GLU A 239 1.50 29.39 3.82
CA GLU A 239 2.38 30.13 4.72
C GLU A 239 3.35 30.98 3.88
N LYS A 240 2.92 32.20 3.55
CA LYS A 240 3.76 33.31 3.12
C LYS A 240 3.39 34.55 3.94
#